data_AF-A0A7Y2K504-F1
#
_entry.id   AF-A0A7Y2K504-F1
#
_cell.length_a   1.000
_cell.length_b   1.000
_cell.length_c   1.000
_cell.angle_alpha   90.00
_cell.angle_beta   90.00
_cell.angle_gamma   90.00
#
_symmetry.space_group_name_H-M   'P 1'
#
loop_
_entity.id
_entity.type
_entity.pdbx_description
1 polymer ?
#
loop_
_entity_poly.entity_id
_entity_poly.type
_entity_poly.pdbx_seq_one_letter_code
_entity_poly.pdbx_strand_id
1 'polypeptide(L)'
;MAGNKKKKIVFYTFLLVVIVGLSYILFNEYGLLKYFKIKSELEVINLQIEELKVENKRLQNEIDSLKNKIPAKIEQTAREEYDMMRENEIKIDVNEK
;
A
#
# COMPACT_ATOMS: atom_id res chain seq x y z
N MET A 1 -29.39 32.04 48.25
CA MET A 1 -28.41 31.65 47.20
C MET A 1 -28.57 30.19 46.72
N ALA A 2 -29.79 29.64 46.61
CA ALA A 2 -30.00 28.22 46.26
C ALA A 2 -30.40 27.98 44.77
N GLY A 3 -30.95 28.97 44.07
CA GLY A 3 -31.46 28.82 42.70
C GLY A 3 -30.39 28.56 41.63
N ASN A 4 -29.18 29.13 41.78
CA ASN A 4 -28.10 28.96 40.81
C ASN A 4 -27.49 27.56 40.80
N LYS A 5 -27.53 26.83 41.93
CA LYS A 5 -26.98 25.46 42.00
C LYS A 5 -27.82 24.46 41.19
N LYS A 6 -29.16 24.59 41.22
CA LYS A 6 -30.06 23.74 40.44
C LYS A 6 -29.93 23.98 38.93
N LYS A 7 -29.82 25.24 38.49
CA LYS A 7 -29.56 25.59 37.07
C LYS A 7 -28.23 25.04 36.56
N LYS A 8 -27.17 25.10 37.38
CA LYS A 8 -25.86 24.51 37.02
C LYS A 8 -25.94 22.99 36.86
N ILE A 9 -26.64 22.30 37.76
CA ILE A 9 -26.83 20.84 37.66
C ILE A 9 -27.54 20.47 36.37
N VAL A 10 -28.68 21.12 36.06
CA VAL A 10 -29.43 20.84 34.82
C VAL A 10 -28.56 21.11 33.58
N PHE A 11 -27.76 22.18 33.60
CA PHE A 11 -26.83 22.48 32.50
C PHE A 11 -25.74 21.40 32.34
N TYR A 12 -25.13 20.93 33.43
CA TYR A 12 -24.13 19.87 33.35
C TYR A 12 -24.74 18.54 32.91
N THR A 13 -25.95 18.20 33.34
CA THR A 13 -26.66 16.99 32.89
C THR A 13 -26.96 17.08 31.40
N PHE A 14 -27.43 18.24 30.92
CA PHE A 14 -27.65 18.48 29.49
C PHE A 14 -26.35 18.35 28.68
N LEU A 15 -25.26 18.97 29.15
CA LEU A 15 -23.96 18.89 28.52
C LEU A 15 -23.47 17.44 28.42
N LEU A 16 -23.68 16.65 29.49
CA LEU A 16 -23.29 15.24 29.54
C LEU A 16 -24.07 14.41 28.51
N VAL A 17 -25.37 14.63 28.37
CA VAL A 17 -26.20 13.96 27.35
C VAL A 17 -25.72 14.31 25.93
N VAL A 18 -25.40 15.58 25.68
CA VAL A 18 -24.87 16.02 24.37
C VAL A 18 -23.52 15.36 24.07
N ILE A 19 -22.61 15.31 25.03
CA ILE A 19 -21.29 14.67 24.88
C ILE A 19 -21.42 13.17 24.62
N VAL A 20 -22.31 12.48 25.33
CA VAL A 20 -22.56 11.05 25.13
C VAL A 20 -23.17 10.81 23.75
N GLY A 21 -24.12 11.65 23.32
CA GLY A 21 -24.71 11.56 21.98
C GLY A 21 -23.69 11.78 20.86
N LEU A 22 -22.83 12.79 21.00
CA LEU A 22 -21.73 13.04 20.06
C LEU A 22 -20.72 11.89 20.04
N SER A 23 -20.37 11.35 21.21
CA SER A 23 -19.48 10.20 21.31
C SER A 23 -20.09 8.97 20.62
N TYR A 24 -21.39 8.73 20.79
CA TYR A 24 -22.08 7.65 20.09
C TYR A 24 -21.99 7.81 18.58
N ILE A 25 -22.22 9.01 18.02
CA ILE A 25 -22.12 9.26 16.58
C ILE A 25 -20.68 9.07 16.06
N LEU A 26 -19.67 9.50 16.83
CA LEU A 26 -18.27 9.40 16.44
C LEU A 26 -17.72 7.96 16.53
N PHE A 27 -18.11 7.22 17.57
CA PHE A 27 -17.60 5.88 17.87
C PHE A 27 -18.54 4.74 17.45
N ASN A 28 -19.66 5.02 16.79
CA ASN A 28 -20.52 3.96 16.25
C ASN A 28 -19.78 3.12 15.20
N GLU A 29 -20.25 1.90 14.94
CA GLU A 29 -19.71 1.01 13.90
C GLU A 29 -19.77 1.65 12.50
N TYR A 30 -20.72 2.56 12.27
CA TYR A 30 -20.87 3.36 11.06
C TYR A 30 -20.42 4.82 11.23
N GLY A 31 -19.68 5.11 12.29
CA GLY A 31 -19.22 6.46 12.63
C GLY A 31 -18.17 6.99 11.65
N LEU A 32 -17.91 8.30 11.75
CA LEU A 32 -16.96 9.00 10.88
C LEU A 32 -15.57 8.39 10.91
N LEU A 33 -15.11 7.89 12.07
CA LEU A 33 -13.80 7.27 12.20
C LEU A 33 -13.66 6.03 11.30
N LYS A 34 -14.71 5.20 11.22
CA LYS A 34 -14.71 4.02 10.36
C LYS A 34 -14.67 4.40 8.89
N TYR A 35 -15.40 5.44 8.49
CA TYR A 35 -15.39 5.94 7.12
C TYR A 35 -13.97 6.36 6.69
N PHE A 36 -13.26 7.12 7.51
CA PHE A 36 -11.88 7.51 7.21
C PHE A 36 -10.94 6.31 7.10
N LYS A 37 -11.10 5.32 7.99
CA LYS A 37 -10.30 4.09 7.94
C LYS A 37 -10.54 3.30 6.65
N ILE A 38 -11.81 3.06 6.31
CA ILE A 38 -12.19 2.35 5.07
C ILE A 38 -11.69 3.12 3.84
N LYS A 39 -11.82 4.45 3.83
CA LYS A 39 -11.34 5.27 2.72
C LYS A 39 -9.83 5.14 2.53
N SER A 40 -9.06 5.15 3.62
CA SER A 40 -7.62 4.93 3.57
C SER A 40 -7.26 3.51 3.11
N GLU A 41 -7.97 2.49 3.58
CA GLU A 41 -7.76 1.11 3.13
C GLU A 41 -8.05 0.96 1.63
N LEU A 42 -9.12 1.59 1.12
CA LEU A 42 -9.43 1.62 -0.31
C LEU A 42 -8.33 2.28 -1.14
N GLU A 43 -7.77 3.39 -0.67
CA GLU A 43 -6.69 4.09 -1.35
C GLU A 43 -5.43 3.22 -1.45
N VAL A 44 -5.05 2.56 -0.35
CA VAL A 44 -3.92 1.62 -0.32
C VAL A 44 -4.15 0.44 -1.26
N ILE A 45 -5.34 -0.16 -1.24
CA ILE A 45 -5.67 -1.29 -2.11
C ILE A 45 -5.62 -0.86 -3.59
N ASN A 46 -6.11 0.33 -3.94
CA ASN A 46 -6.05 0.82 -5.30
C ASN A 46 -4.61 1.04 -5.77
N LEU A 47 -3.75 1.60 -4.92
CA LEU A 47 -2.32 1.74 -5.22
C LEU A 47 -1.65 0.38 -5.46
N GLN A 48 -1.94 -0.61 -4.62
CA GLN A 48 -1.43 -1.99 -4.81
C GLN A 48 -1.92 -2.61 -6.12
N ILE A 49 -3.18 -2.37 -6.50
CA ILE A 49 -3.72 -2.85 -7.78
C ILE A 49 -2.97 -2.22 -8.96
N GLU A 50 -2.68 -0.92 -8.92
CA GLU A 50 -1.93 -0.24 -9.97
C GLU A 50 -0.49 -0.77 -10.07
N GLU A 51 0.19 -0.92 -8.94
CA GLU A 51 1.54 -1.48 -8.87
C GLU A 51 1.59 -2.90 -9.46
N LEU A 52 0.67 -3.78 -9.03
CA LEU A 52 0.58 -5.14 -9.54
C LEU A 52 0.25 -5.19 -11.03
N LYS A 53 -0.57 -4.26 -11.56
CA LYS A 53 -0.84 -4.19 -13.00
C LYS A 53 0.42 -3.83 -13.79
N VAL A 54 1.20 -2.86 -13.30
CA VAL A 54 2.46 -2.46 -13.93
C VAL A 54 3.45 -3.62 -13.91
N GLU A 55 3.58 -4.30 -12.78
CA GLU A 55 4.46 -5.46 -12.64
C GLU A 55 4.04 -6.61 -13.56
N ASN A 56 2.75 -6.93 -13.60
CA ASN A 56 2.23 -8.00 -14.46
C ASN A 56 2.51 -7.70 -15.94
N LYS A 57 2.32 -6.45 -16.38
CA LYS A 57 2.67 -6.01 -17.73
C LYS A 57 4.16 -6.14 -18.02
N ARG A 58 5.03 -5.79 -17.05
CA ARG A 58 6.48 -5.93 -17.17
C ARG A 58 6.86 -7.41 -17.35
N LEU A 59 6.34 -8.28 -16.49
CA LEU A 59 6.59 -9.72 -16.53
C LEU A 59 6.08 -10.34 -17.85
N GLN A 60 4.93 -9.90 -18.34
CA GLN A 60 4.38 -10.38 -19.60
C GLN A 60 5.26 -10.00 -20.80
N ASN A 61 5.76 -8.76 -20.84
CA ASN A 61 6.72 -8.34 -21.85
C ASN A 61 8.03 -9.14 -21.79
N GLU A 62 8.49 -9.46 -20.58
CA GLU A 62 9.68 -10.29 -20.38
C GLU A 62 9.47 -11.72 -20.90
N ILE A 63 8.33 -12.33 -20.56
CA ILE A 63 7.92 -13.65 -21.09
C ILE A 63 7.85 -13.61 -22.62
N ASP A 64 7.25 -12.59 -23.20
CA ASP A 64 7.14 -12.45 -24.66
C ASP A 64 8.52 -12.29 -25.32
N SER A 65 9.42 -11.51 -24.72
CA SER A 65 10.80 -11.36 -25.20
C SER A 65 11.57 -12.68 -25.15
N LEU A 66 11.36 -13.49 -24.11
CA LEU A 66 11.98 -14.80 -23.96
C LEU A 66 11.37 -15.83 -24.94
N LYS A 67 10.04 -15.90 -25.06
CA LYS A 67 9.33 -16.83 -25.95
C LYS A 67 9.59 -16.57 -27.42
N ASN A 68 9.66 -15.30 -27.82
CA ASN A 68 9.96 -14.92 -29.21
C ASN A 68 11.44 -15.07 -29.57
N LYS A 69 12.24 -15.70 -28.69
CA LYS A 69 13.66 -16.03 -28.88
C LYS A 69 14.49 -14.84 -29.36
N ILE A 70 14.25 -13.66 -28.80
CA ILE A 70 15.03 -12.46 -29.14
C ILE A 70 16.48 -12.74 -28.75
N PRO A 71 17.43 -12.82 -29.71
CA PRO A 71 18.78 -13.32 -29.43
C PRO A 71 19.49 -12.53 -28.34
N ALA A 72 19.30 -11.21 -28.32
CA ALA A 72 19.87 -10.33 -27.30
C ALA A 72 19.37 -10.62 -25.88
N LYS A 73 18.09 -10.98 -25.70
CA LYS A 73 17.53 -11.28 -24.39
C LYS A 73 17.97 -12.65 -23.89
N ILE A 74 18.04 -13.64 -24.78
CA ILE A 74 18.59 -14.97 -24.46
C ILE A 74 20.04 -14.84 -24.02
N GLU A 75 20.85 -14.08 -24.76
CA GLU A 75 22.25 -13.86 -24.45
C GLU A 75 22.43 -13.11 -23.12
N GLN A 76 21.60 -12.11 -22.85
CA GLN A 76 21.59 -11.42 -21.56
C GLN A 76 21.33 -12.40 -20.40
N THR A 77 20.25 -13.19 -20.46
CA THR A 77 19.92 -14.16 -19.42
C THR A 77 21.00 -15.23 -19.27
N ALA A 78 21.57 -15.73 -20.36
CA ALA A 78 22.65 -16.71 -20.31
C ALA A 78 23.89 -16.16 -19.58
N ARG A 79 24.24 -14.89 -19.80
CA ARG A 79 25.38 -14.23 -19.15
C ARG A 79 25.11 -13.88 -17.69
N GLU A 80 23.95 -13.28 -17.40
CA GLU A 80 23.62 -12.75 -16.07
C GLU A 80 23.21 -13.86 -15.08
N GLU A 81 22.36 -14.80 -15.50
CA GLU A 81 21.79 -15.83 -14.61
C GLU A 81 22.60 -17.13 -14.59
N TYR A 82 23.30 -17.44 -15.69
CA TYR A 82 23.99 -18.73 -15.86
C TYR A 82 25.51 -18.60 -16.05
N ASP A 83 26.07 -17.38 -16.01
CA ASP A 83 27.51 -17.10 -16.22
C ASP A 83 28.07 -17.74 -17.51
N MET A 84 27.21 -17.88 -18.53
CA MET A 84 27.58 -18.46 -19.82
C MET A 84 28.25 -17.41 -20.70
N MET A 85 29.28 -17.84 -21.42
CA MET A 85 30.01 -17.04 -22.40
C MET A 85 30.09 -17.79 -23.73
N ARG A 86 30.32 -17.07 -24.83
CA ARG A 86 30.53 -17.71 -26.13
C ARG A 86 31.87 -18.45 -26.14
N GLU A 87 31.99 -19.49 -26.95
CA GLU A 87 33.20 -20.33 -27.00
C GLU A 87 34.50 -19.55 -27.30
N ASN A 88 34.37 -18.38 -27.93
CA ASN A 88 35.48 -17.50 -28.31
C ASN A 88 35.70 -16.31 -27.35
N GLU A 89 35.11 -16.32 -26.16
CA GLU A 89 35.24 -15.25 -25.15
C GLU A 89 36.14 -15.69 -23.99
N ILE A 90 36.83 -14.73 -23.37
CA ILE A 90 37.74 -14.97 -22.23
C ILE A 90 37.19 -14.20 -21.03
N LYS A 91 36.93 -14.91 -19.92
CA LYS A 91 36.52 -14.30 -18.65
C LYS A 91 37.72 -13.66 -17.97
N ILE A 92 37.60 -12.38 -17.60
CA ILE A 92 38.62 -11.63 -16.85
C ILE A 92 38.04 -11.32 -15.47
N ASP A 93 38.54 -12.00 -14.44
CA ASP A 93 38.17 -11.70 -13.05
C ASP A 93 39.13 -10.66 -12.48
N VAL A 94 38.61 -9.50 -12.10
CA VAL A 94 39.39 -8.43 -11.45
C VAL A 94 39.23 -8.59 -9.94
N ASN A 95 40.27 -9.07 -9.26
CA ASN A 95 40.35 -9.04 -7.80
C ASN A 95 41.00 -7.74 -7.35
N GLU A 96 40.25 -6.88 -6.67
CA GLU A 96 40.82 -5.76 -5.91
C GLU A 96 41.51 -6.30 -4.66
N LYS A 97 42.74 -5.84 -4.41
CA LYS A 97 43.66 -6.37 -3.39
C LYS A 97 43.75 -5.45 -2.18
#